data_AF-A0A2K3JP27-F1
#
_entry.id   AF-A0A2K3JP27-F1
#
_cell.length_a   1.000
_cell.length_b   1.000
_cell.length_c   1.000
_cell.angle_alpha   90.00
_cell.angle_beta   90.00
_cell.angle_gamma   90.00
#
_symmetry.space_group_name_H-M   'P 1'
#
loop_
_entity.id
_entity.type
_entity.pdbx_description
1 polymer ?
#
loop_
_entity_poly.entity_id
_entity_poly.type
_entity_poly.pdbx_seq_one_letter_code
_entity_poly.pdbx_strand_id
1 'polypeptide(L)'
;NQQLALEAAKQGIVLLENNKGTLPLSKTKIKNLAVIGPNANATTVMISNYAGIPCRYSSPLQGLQKYISSVTYARGCSDVKCGNQNLFAAAVKAAASADAVVLVVGLDQSIEAEGLDRVNLTLPGFQEKLVKDVAAATKGTLILVIMAAGPIDISFTKSVRNIGGILWVGYPGQDGGNAIAQVIFGDYNPGGRSPFTWYPQSYVDQVPMTDMNMRANSSRNFPGRTYRFYNGKSLYEFGYGLSYSTFSTHIASAPSTI
;
A
#
# COMPACT_ATOMS: atom_id res chain seq x y z
N ASN A 1 8.53 12.01 -21.26
CA ASN A 1 7.82 10.81 -20.74
C ASN A 1 7.93 10.60 -19.24
N GLN A 2 9.03 10.96 -18.56
CA GLN A 2 9.10 10.76 -17.10
C GLN A 2 8.07 11.57 -16.30
N GLN A 3 7.77 12.82 -16.71
CA GLN A 3 6.71 13.59 -16.07
C GLN A 3 5.36 12.88 -16.17
N LEU A 4 5.05 12.30 -17.34
CA LEU A 4 3.82 11.53 -17.52
C LEU A 4 3.79 10.28 -16.64
N ALA A 5 4.92 9.56 -16.51
CA ALA A 5 5.02 8.42 -15.60
C ALA A 5 4.81 8.83 -14.12
N LEU A 6 5.39 9.96 -13.72
CA LEU A 6 5.18 10.54 -12.40
C LEU A 6 3.72 10.93 -12.17
N GLU A 7 3.07 11.59 -13.13
CA GLU A 7 1.65 11.95 -13.02
C GLU A 7 0.74 10.73 -12.95
N ALA A 8 0.98 9.71 -13.77
CA ALA A 8 0.23 8.46 -13.73
C ALA A 8 0.37 7.77 -12.37
N ALA A 9 1.60 7.70 -11.82
CA ALA A 9 1.84 7.14 -10.51
C ALA A 9 1.09 7.92 -9.41
N LYS A 10 1.15 9.26 -9.43
CA LYS A 10 0.43 10.10 -8.45
C LYS A 10 -1.07 9.91 -8.49
N GLN A 11 -1.66 9.89 -9.68
CA GLN A 11 -3.10 9.70 -9.87
C GLN A 11 -3.56 8.30 -9.47
N GLY A 12 -2.68 7.29 -9.57
CA GLY A 12 -2.95 5.91 -9.19
C GLY A 12 -2.82 5.60 -7.70
N ILE A 13 -2.13 6.43 -6.91
CA ILE A 13 -1.97 6.19 -5.47
C ILE A 13 -3.33 6.31 -4.77
N VAL A 14 -3.69 5.27 -4.01
CA VAL A 14 -4.93 5.20 -3.23
C VAL A 14 -4.60 5.40 -1.76
N LEU A 15 -5.18 6.43 -1.15
CA LEU A 15 -5.16 6.62 0.29
C LEU A 15 -6.26 5.75 0.91
N LEU A 16 -5.86 4.70 1.62
CA LEU A 16 -6.76 3.73 2.24
C LEU A 16 -7.17 4.17 3.65
N GLU A 17 -6.25 4.75 4.42
CA GLU A 17 -6.53 5.24 5.77
C GLU A 17 -5.77 6.55 5.99
N ASN A 18 -6.38 7.48 6.72
CA ASN A 18 -5.73 8.70 7.20
C ASN A 18 -6.18 9.01 8.63
N ASN A 19 -5.57 8.31 9.59
CA ASN A 19 -5.94 8.38 11.00
C ASN A 19 -5.56 9.75 11.57
N LYS A 20 -6.54 10.43 12.18
CA LYS A 20 -6.38 11.75 12.83
C LYS A 20 -5.84 12.85 11.89
N GLY A 21 -6.01 12.70 10.57
CA GLY A 21 -5.48 13.66 9.59
C GLY A 21 -3.94 13.72 9.60
N THR A 22 -3.27 12.60 9.86
CA THR A 22 -1.81 12.55 9.97
C THR A 22 -1.12 12.89 8.65
N LEU A 23 -1.67 12.42 7.53
CA LEU A 23 -1.20 12.79 6.21
C LEU A 23 -1.96 14.04 5.70
N PRO A 24 -1.26 14.98 5.04
CA PRO A 24 0.17 14.95 4.70
C PRO A 24 1.09 15.27 5.89
N LEU A 25 2.29 14.68 5.90
CA LEU A 25 3.33 14.98 6.89
C LEU A 25 3.87 16.40 6.74
N SER A 26 4.15 17.05 7.87
CA SER A 26 4.72 18.39 7.89
C SER A 26 6.22 18.36 7.64
N LYS A 27 6.65 18.99 6.54
CA LYS A 27 8.08 19.19 6.19
C LYS A 27 8.88 19.95 7.25
N THR A 28 8.21 20.75 8.09
CA THR A 28 8.86 21.55 9.13
C THR A 28 8.90 20.86 10.48
N LYS A 29 7.94 19.99 10.80
CA LYS A 29 7.90 19.26 12.08
C LYS A 29 8.73 17.98 12.04
N ILE A 30 8.76 17.28 10.90
CA ILE A 30 9.58 16.08 10.75
C ILE A 30 11.03 16.52 10.49
N LYS A 31 11.94 16.19 11.41
CA LYS A 31 13.37 16.50 11.30
C LYS A 31 14.19 15.27 10.92
N ASN A 32 13.78 14.10 11.39
CA ASN A 32 14.37 12.83 11.00
C ASN A 32 13.29 11.81 10.58
N LEU A 33 13.61 11.03 9.56
CA LEU A 33 12.68 10.07 8.95
C LEU A 33 13.33 8.69 8.91
N ALA A 34 12.63 7.68 9.41
CA ALA A 34 13.02 6.30 9.15
C ALA A 34 12.29 5.78 7.91
N VAL A 35 13.04 5.26 6.93
CA VAL A 35 12.47 4.61 5.75
C VAL A 35 12.80 3.13 5.83
N ILE A 36 11.78 2.31 5.98
CA ILE A 36 11.93 0.90 6.36
C ILE A 36 11.22 -0.01 5.36
N GLY A 37 11.74 -1.22 5.16
CA GLY A 37 11.01 -2.32 4.53
C GLY A 37 11.67 -2.87 3.26
N PRO A 38 11.26 -4.06 2.81
CA PRO A 38 11.87 -4.73 1.66
C PRO A 38 11.73 -3.92 0.36
N ASN A 39 10.65 -3.14 0.24
CA ASN A 39 10.37 -2.30 -0.94
C ASN A 39 10.76 -0.82 -0.75
N ALA A 40 11.39 -0.45 0.38
CA ALA A 40 11.74 0.95 0.65
C ALA A 40 12.81 1.51 -0.31
N ASN A 41 13.71 0.67 -0.81
CA ASN A 41 14.69 1.05 -1.84
C ASN A 41 14.46 0.29 -3.15
N ALA A 42 13.18 0.07 -3.49
CA ALA A 42 12.79 -0.66 -4.69
C ALA A 42 13.19 0.08 -5.98
N THR A 43 13.63 -0.69 -6.98
CA THR A 43 13.86 -0.23 -8.37
C THR A 43 13.01 -1.05 -9.33
N THR A 44 13.45 -2.25 -9.69
CA THR A 44 12.79 -3.16 -10.64
C THR A 44 11.42 -3.62 -10.17
N VAL A 45 11.20 -3.76 -8.86
CA VAL A 45 9.89 -4.09 -8.29
C VAL A 45 8.82 -3.08 -8.75
N MET A 46 9.15 -1.79 -8.85
CA MET A 46 8.16 -0.76 -9.18
C MET A 46 7.65 -0.83 -10.62
N ILE A 47 8.37 -1.48 -11.54
CA ILE A 47 7.96 -1.59 -12.95
C ILE A 47 7.23 -2.90 -13.28
N SER A 48 7.07 -3.79 -12.29
CA SER A 48 6.42 -5.09 -12.49
C SER A 48 7.05 -5.91 -13.63
N ASN A 49 6.27 -6.77 -14.28
CA ASN A 49 6.60 -7.57 -15.45
C ASN A 49 6.33 -6.80 -16.77
N TYR A 50 6.69 -7.41 -17.90
CA TYR A 50 6.44 -6.86 -19.25
C TYR A 50 6.94 -5.42 -19.47
N ALA A 51 7.97 -5.01 -18.75
CA ALA A 51 8.52 -3.67 -18.80
C ALA A 51 9.90 -3.66 -19.49
N GLY A 52 10.13 -2.65 -20.34
CA GLY A 52 11.46 -2.32 -20.82
C GLY A 52 12.33 -1.70 -19.71
N ILE A 53 13.60 -1.42 -20.02
CA ILE A 53 14.55 -0.81 -19.07
C ILE A 53 14.35 0.71 -19.07
N PRO A 54 13.90 1.34 -17.96
CA PRO A 54 13.79 2.78 -17.86
C PRO A 54 15.17 3.43 -17.77
N CYS A 55 15.29 4.69 -18.23
CA CYS A 55 16.55 5.44 -18.13
C CYS A 55 17.00 5.71 -16.69
N ARG A 56 16.05 5.82 -15.75
CA ARG A 56 16.33 6.01 -14.32
C ARG A 56 15.14 5.56 -13.47
N TYR A 57 15.45 5.14 -12.25
CA TYR A 57 14.46 4.91 -11.19
C TYR A 57 14.57 5.99 -10.12
N SER A 58 13.44 6.38 -9.55
CA SER A 58 13.39 7.08 -8.27
C SER A 58 12.78 6.12 -7.24
N SER A 59 13.60 5.51 -6.37
CA SER A 59 13.11 4.62 -5.31
C SER A 59 12.34 5.40 -4.23
N PRO A 60 11.48 4.75 -3.41
CA PRO A 60 10.81 5.43 -2.30
C PRO A 60 11.79 6.13 -1.35
N LEU A 61 12.91 5.48 -1.03
CA LEU A 61 14.01 6.06 -0.25
C LEU A 61 14.54 7.34 -0.89
N GLN A 62 14.88 7.30 -2.19
CA GLN A 62 15.40 8.48 -2.91
C GLN A 62 14.37 9.60 -3.01
N GLY A 63 13.09 9.28 -3.19
CA GLY A 63 12.01 10.26 -3.22
C GLY A 63 11.87 10.97 -1.88
N LEU A 64 11.87 10.23 -0.77
CA LEU A 64 11.72 10.76 0.59
C LEU A 64 12.94 11.58 1.03
N GLN A 65 14.15 11.20 0.61
CA GLN A 65 15.39 11.94 0.85
C GLN A 65 15.40 13.36 0.25
N LYS A 66 14.51 13.66 -0.70
CA LYS A 66 14.34 15.01 -1.25
C LYS A 66 13.61 15.96 -0.29
N TYR A 67 12.88 15.41 0.68
CA TYR A 67 12.08 16.19 1.64
C TYR A 67 12.76 16.32 2.99
N ILE A 68 13.41 15.25 3.45
CA ILE A 68 14.07 15.19 4.75
C ILE A 68 15.55 14.83 4.52
N SER A 69 16.46 15.67 5.00
CA SER A 69 17.90 15.43 4.86
C SER A 69 18.42 14.34 5.80
N SER A 70 17.84 14.22 7.00
CA SER A 70 18.19 13.19 7.99
C SER A 70 17.30 11.95 7.83
N VAL A 71 17.67 11.08 6.90
CA VAL A 71 16.96 9.81 6.65
C VAL A 71 17.79 8.63 7.14
N THR A 72 17.18 7.79 7.99
CA THR A 72 17.74 6.48 8.36
C THR A 72 17.01 5.40 7.57
N TYR A 73 17.76 4.65 6.75
CA TYR A 73 17.23 3.51 6.01
C TYR A 73 17.49 2.21 6.76
N ALA A 74 16.48 1.34 6.85
CA ALA A 74 16.64 -0.03 7.32
C ALA A 74 15.79 -0.99 6.50
N ARG A 75 16.39 -2.06 5.98
CA ARG A 75 15.67 -2.99 5.09
C ARG A 75 14.57 -3.78 5.80
N GLY A 76 14.76 -4.14 7.08
CA GLY A 76 13.81 -4.91 7.89
C GLY A 76 13.71 -6.39 7.52
N CYS A 77 13.56 -6.72 6.23
CA CYS A 77 13.62 -8.07 5.68
C CYS A 77 14.75 -8.16 4.64
N SER A 78 15.35 -9.33 4.42
CA SER A 78 16.37 -9.52 3.36
C SER A 78 15.78 -9.36 1.95
N ASP A 79 14.52 -9.74 1.77
CA ASP A 79 13.77 -9.72 0.52
C ASP A 79 12.27 -9.58 0.82
N VAL A 80 11.46 -9.57 -0.25
CA VAL A 80 9.99 -9.50 -0.15
C VAL A 80 9.39 -10.75 0.48
N LYS A 81 9.98 -11.95 0.30
CA LYS A 81 9.49 -13.17 0.97
C LYS A 81 9.60 -13.07 2.49
N CYS A 82 10.56 -12.30 2.99
CA CYS A 82 10.78 -12.02 4.41
C CYS A 82 10.79 -13.30 5.27
N GLY A 83 11.65 -14.25 4.91
CA GLY A 83 11.70 -15.59 5.52
C GLY A 83 12.30 -15.66 6.93
N ASN A 84 12.89 -14.58 7.45
CA ASN A 84 13.44 -14.51 8.80
C ASN A 84 13.40 -13.07 9.36
N GLN A 85 13.78 -12.92 10.63
CA GLN A 85 13.70 -11.65 11.37
C GLN A 85 15.08 -11.01 11.62
N ASN A 86 16.14 -11.48 10.96
CA ASN A 86 17.53 -11.10 11.30
C ASN A 86 17.79 -9.59 11.21
N LEU A 87 17.04 -8.87 10.37
CA LEU A 87 17.19 -7.43 10.16
C LEU A 87 16.17 -6.59 10.93
N PHE A 88 15.31 -7.18 11.76
CA PHE A 88 14.27 -6.47 12.50
C PHE A 88 14.85 -5.52 13.53
N ALA A 89 15.91 -5.93 14.24
CA ALA A 89 16.52 -5.11 15.29
C ALA A 89 16.97 -3.73 14.76
N ALA A 90 17.56 -3.70 13.56
CA ALA A 90 17.96 -2.46 12.92
C ALA A 90 16.76 -1.59 12.52
N ALA A 91 15.68 -2.20 12.00
CA ALA A 91 14.45 -1.50 11.65
C ALA A 91 13.75 -0.90 12.88
N VAL A 92 13.60 -1.68 13.95
CA VAL A 92 13.02 -1.24 15.23
C VAL A 92 13.84 -0.09 15.83
N LYS A 93 15.18 -0.18 15.80
CA LYS A 93 16.06 0.89 16.27
C LYS A 93 15.91 2.18 15.47
N ALA A 94 15.84 2.08 14.14
CA ALA A 94 15.62 3.22 13.26
C ALA A 94 14.26 3.90 13.55
N ALA A 95 13.20 3.10 13.71
CA ALA A 95 11.87 3.58 14.02
C ALA A 95 11.78 4.31 15.37
N ALA A 96 12.42 3.78 16.41
CA ALA A 96 12.39 4.35 17.75
C ALA A 96 13.09 5.73 17.87
N SER A 97 13.92 6.07 16.88
CA SER A 97 14.74 7.28 16.85
C SER A 97 14.22 8.33 15.87
N ALA A 98 13.13 8.05 15.15
CA ALA A 98 12.59 8.91 14.11
C ALA A 98 11.29 9.62 14.53
N ASP A 99 11.07 10.83 14.02
CA ASP A 99 9.85 11.64 14.21
C ASP A 99 8.68 11.05 13.42
N ALA A 100 8.98 10.43 12.29
CA ALA A 100 8.05 9.66 11.48
C ALA A 100 8.74 8.47 10.83
N VAL A 101 7.94 7.45 10.52
CA VAL A 101 8.39 6.25 9.83
C VAL A 101 7.58 6.09 8.54
N VAL A 102 8.26 5.82 7.43
CA VAL A 102 7.63 5.32 6.21
C VAL A 102 8.05 3.87 6.04
N LEU A 103 7.10 2.94 6.21
CA LEU A 103 7.33 1.51 6.09
C LEU A 103 6.73 1.00 4.77
N VAL A 104 7.58 0.56 3.85
CA VAL A 104 7.19 0.09 2.52
C VAL A 104 7.28 -1.44 2.46
N VAL A 105 6.10 -2.07 2.47
CA VAL A 105 5.88 -3.53 2.45
C VAL A 105 5.04 -3.90 1.23
N GLY A 106 4.82 -5.19 1.01
CA GLY A 106 3.95 -5.68 -0.06
C GLY A 106 4.58 -6.85 -0.80
N LEU A 107 4.41 -6.86 -2.13
CA LEU A 107 4.73 -7.96 -3.02
C LEU A 107 5.75 -7.57 -4.10
N ASP A 108 6.23 -8.57 -4.81
CA ASP A 108 7.01 -8.47 -6.04
C ASP A 108 6.75 -9.72 -6.92
N GLN A 109 7.45 -9.83 -8.04
CA GLN A 109 7.33 -10.95 -8.96
C GLN A 109 7.77 -12.30 -8.38
N SER A 110 8.37 -12.34 -7.18
CA SER A 110 8.65 -13.61 -6.50
C SER A 110 7.41 -14.19 -5.79
N ILE A 111 6.33 -13.41 -5.72
CA ILE A 111 5.05 -13.76 -5.09
C ILE A 111 3.89 -13.74 -6.09
N GLU A 112 3.85 -12.77 -7.00
CA GLU A 112 2.79 -12.63 -8.02
C GLU A 112 3.39 -12.36 -9.40
N ALA A 113 3.30 -13.33 -10.31
CA ALA A 113 3.86 -13.22 -11.65
C ALA A 113 3.09 -14.08 -12.66
N GLU A 114 3.44 -13.96 -13.94
CA GLU A 114 2.92 -14.89 -14.95
C GLU A 114 3.36 -16.32 -14.62
N GLY A 115 2.40 -17.24 -14.65
CA GLY A 115 2.63 -18.63 -14.24
C GLY A 115 2.81 -18.81 -12.73
N LEU A 116 2.61 -17.75 -11.93
CA LEU A 116 2.73 -17.79 -10.47
C LEU A 116 1.55 -17.05 -9.82
N ASP A 117 0.47 -17.79 -9.61
CA ASP A 117 -0.63 -17.34 -8.78
C ASP A 117 -0.22 -17.31 -7.30
N ARG A 118 -0.77 -16.35 -6.55
CA ARG A 118 -0.65 -16.33 -5.10
C ARG A 118 -1.48 -17.46 -4.48
N VAL A 119 -0.99 -17.97 -3.36
CA VAL A 119 -1.70 -18.97 -2.55
C VAL A 119 -2.51 -18.36 -1.40
N ASN A 120 -2.29 -17.08 -1.09
CA ASN A 120 -2.99 -16.34 -0.04
C ASN A 120 -3.01 -14.83 -0.34
N LEU A 121 -3.79 -14.07 0.43
CA LEU A 121 -3.93 -12.62 0.36
C LEU A 121 -3.10 -11.88 1.43
N THR A 122 -2.40 -12.57 2.31
CA THR A 122 -1.63 -11.95 3.40
C THR A 122 -0.30 -11.36 2.93
N LEU A 123 0.32 -10.50 3.75
CA LEU A 123 1.70 -10.08 3.52
C LEU A 123 2.66 -11.27 3.64
N PRO A 124 3.68 -11.40 2.77
CA PRO A 124 4.59 -12.54 2.79
C PRO A 124 5.44 -12.63 4.06
N GLY A 125 5.65 -13.86 4.53
CA GLY A 125 6.56 -14.19 5.62
C GLY A 125 6.33 -13.34 6.87
N PHE A 126 7.40 -12.74 7.38
CA PHE A 126 7.35 -11.94 8.60
C PHE A 126 7.02 -10.46 8.38
N GLN A 127 6.61 -10.03 7.17
CA GLN A 127 6.33 -8.61 6.91
C GLN A 127 5.24 -8.04 7.83
N GLU A 128 4.17 -8.80 8.14
CA GLU A 128 3.16 -8.36 9.12
C GLU A 128 3.78 -8.10 10.50
N LYS A 129 4.66 -9.00 10.96
CA LYS A 129 5.36 -8.85 12.23
C LYS A 129 6.29 -7.63 12.21
N LEU A 130 6.96 -7.37 11.09
CA LEU A 130 7.77 -6.17 10.91
C LEU A 130 6.92 -4.90 11.10
N VAL A 131 5.72 -4.85 10.50
CA VAL A 131 4.80 -3.72 10.67
C VAL A 131 4.43 -3.54 12.13
N LYS A 132 4.06 -4.61 12.83
CA LYS A 132 3.69 -4.58 14.25
C LYS A 132 4.84 -4.08 15.13
N ASP A 133 6.04 -4.61 14.94
CA ASP A 133 7.22 -4.28 15.76
C ASP A 133 7.69 -2.83 15.51
N VAL A 134 7.70 -2.39 14.26
CA VAL A 134 8.07 -1.01 13.88
C VAL A 134 7.02 -0.01 14.40
N ALA A 135 5.74 -0.34 14.29
CA ALA A 135 4.66 0.51 14.82
C ALA A 135 4.70 0.63 16.35
N ALA A 136 5.04 -0.46 17.05
CA ALA A 136 5.19 -0.46 18.50
C ALA A 136 6.43 0.33 18.97
N ALA A 137 7.50 0.34 18.17
CA ALA A 137 8.75 1.01 18.50
C ALA A 137 8.74 2.51 18.23
N THR A 138 7.98 2.97 17.22
CA THR A 138 7.93 4.39 16.88
C THR A 138 7.28 5.21 17.99
N LYS A 139 7.91 6.36 18.31
CA LYS A 139 7.31 7.40 19.17
C LYS A 139 6.45 8.38 18.37
N GLY A 140 6.66 8.41 17.05
CA GLY A 140 5.95 9.26 16.12
C GLY A 140 4.83 8.53 15.41
N THR A 141 4.62 8.89 14.15
CA THR A 141 3.63 8.23 13.29
C THR A 141 4.28 7.28 12.30
N LEU A 142 3.61 6.17 12.01
CA LEU A 142 3.94 5.26 10.94
C LEU A 142 3.02 5.48 9.74
N ILE A 143 3.60 5.74 8.58
CA ILE A 143 2.93 5.69 7.29
C ILE A 143 3.25 4.35 6.63
N LEU A 144 2.21 3.54 6.44
CA LEU A 144 2.33 2.23 5.82
C LEU A 144 2.09 2.36 4.31
N VAL A 145 3.06 1.92 3.50
CA VAL A 145 2.96 1.91 2.04
C VAL A 145 2.92 0.47 1.58
N ILE A 146 1.83 0.08 0.94
CA ILE A 146 1.60 -1.24 0.34
C ILE A 146 1.91 -1.17 -1.15
N MET A 147 3.04 -1.74 -1.55
CA MET A 147 3.46 -1.89 -2.95
C MET A 147 3.16 -3.32 -3.42
N ALA A 148 2.07 -3.49 -4.16
CA ALA A 148 1.60 -4.78 -4.69
C ALA A 148 0.63 -4.51 -5.85
N ALA A 149 0.53 -5.39 -6.84
CA ALA A 149 -0.47 -5.27 -7.90
C ALA A 149 -1.87 -5.58 -7.37
N GLY A 150 -2.03 -6.69 -6.66
CA GLY A 150 -3.30 -7.11 -6.09
C GLY A 150 -3.56 -6.55 -4.67
N PRO A 151 -4.82 -6.62 -4.19
CA PRO A 151 -5.14 -6.31 -2.81
C PRO A 151 -4.49 -7.32 -1.84
N ILE A 152 -4.23 -6.85 -0.64
CA ILE A 152 -3.64 -7.59 0.47
C ILE A 152 -4.57 -7.53 1.68
N ASP A 153 -4.80 -8.64 2.37
CA ASP A 153 -5.46 -8.61 3.66
C ASP A 153 -4.56 -7.92 4.69
N ILE A 154 -4.87 -6.65 4.96
CA ILE A 154 -4.23 -5.82 5.98
C ILE A 154 -5.14 -5.61 7.19
N SER A 155 -6.09 -6.51 7.45
CA SER A 155 -7.04 -6.40 8.57
C SER A 155 -6.33 -6.35 9.94
N PHE A 156 -5.14 -6.95 10.06
CA PHE A 156 -4.31 -6.87 11.25
C PHE A 156 -4.02 -5.41 11.68
N THR A 157 -3.94 -4.47 10.72
CA THR A 157 -3.62 -3.06 10.98
C THR A 157 -4.65 -2.37 11.87
N LYS A 158 -5.90 -2.86 11.92
CA LYS A 158 -6.94 -2.35 12.82
C LYS A 158 -6.58 -2.50 14.31
N SER A 159 -5.71 -3.45 14.63
CA SER A 159 -5.21 -3.68 15.99
C SER A 159 -3.85 -3.01 16.27
N VAL A 160 -3.23 -2.40 15.26
CA VAL A 160 -1.89 -1.81 15.36
C VAL A 160 -2.01 -0.31 15.60
N ARG A 161 -1.54 0.13 16.78
CA ARG A 161 -1.49 1.55 17.14
C ARG A 161 -0.40 2.27 16.34
N ASN A 162 -0.45 3.60 16.30
CA ASN A 162 0.53 4.48 15.65
C ASN A 162 0.61 4.42 14.11
N ILE A 163 -0.22 3.62 13.43
CA ILE A 163 -0.39 3.74 11.98
C ILE A 163 -1.21 5.02 11.72
N GLY A 164 -0.56 6.08 11.24
CA GLY A 164 -1.19 7.35 10.91
C GLY A 164 -1.82 7.39 9.52
N GLY A 165 -1.33 6.59 8.58
CA GLY A 165 -1.91 6.48 7.25
C GLY A 165 -1.48 5.23 6.52
N ILE A 166 -2.31 4.79 5.57
CA ILE A 166 -2.06 3.63 4.72
C ILE A 166 -2.25 4.04 3.25
N LEU A 167 -1.23 3.81 2.44
CA LEU A 167 -1.24 4.03 1.00
C LEU A 167 -1.14 2.68 0.27
N TRP A 168 -1.97 2.46 -0.75
CA TRP A 168 -1.71 1.42 -1.76
C TRP A 168 -1.24 2.10 -3.04
N VAL A 169 -0.12 1.61 -3.58
CA VAL A 169 0.62 2.31 -4.65
C VAL A 169 0.75 1.50 -5.94
N GLY A 170 0.14 0.32 -6.00
CA GLY A 170 0.31 -0.59 -7.12
C GLY A 170 1.80 -0.91 -7.37
N TYR A 171 2.16 -0.94 -8.65
CA TYR A 171 3.54 -0.85 -9.12
C TYR A 171 3.74 0.52 -9.80
N PRO A 172 4.34 1.50 -9.09
CA PRO A 172 4.24 2.92 -9.46
C PRO A 172 5.25 3.37 -10.55
N GLY A 173 5.87 2.42 -11.24
CA GLY A 173 6.76 2.67 -12.38
C GLY A 173 8.07 3.36 -12.03
N GLN A 174 8.71 3.92 -13.06
CA GLN A 174 10.07 4.46 -12.97
C GLN A 174 10.23 5.66 -12.01
N ASP A 175 9.18 6.44 -11.78
CA ASP A 175 9.25 7.62 -10.90
C ASP A 175 8.36 7.49 -9.64
N GLY A 176 8.00 6.25 -9.30
CA GLY A 176 7.08 5.95 -8.22
C GLY A 176 7.52 6.45 -6.85
N GLY A 177 8.81 6.43 -6.54
CA GLY A 177 9.32 6.99 -5.29
C GLY A 177 9.07 8.48 -5.13
N ASN A 178 9.13 9.26 -6.22
CA ASN A 178 8.80 10.68 -6.19
C ASN A 178 7.29 10.88 -6.00
N ALA A 179 6.46 10.06 -6.65
CA ALA A 179 5.01 10.09 -6.48
C ALA A 179 4.62 9.83 -5.02
N ILE A 180 5.18 8.77 -4.42
CA ILE A 180 4.96 8.40 -3.02
C ILE A 180 5.37 9.56 -2.09
N ALA A 181 6.54 10.15 -2.31
CA ALA A 181 7.02 11.25 -1.48
C ALA A 181 6.15 12.52 -1.61
N GLN A 182 5.73 12.88 -2.84
CA GLN A 182 4.84 14.02 -3.08
C GLN A 182 3.48 13.84 -2.40
N VAL A 183 2.93 12.62 -2.39
CA VAL A 183 1.70 12.31 -1.64
C VAL A 183 1.94 12.44 -0.14
N ILE A 184 2.98 11.80 0.40
CA ILE A 184 3.25 11.79 1.84
C ILE A 184 3.46 13.20 2.40
N PHE A 185 4.14 14.08 1.67
CA PHE A 185 4.45 15.45 2.11
C PHE A 185 3.49 16.52 1.57
N GLY A 186 2.42 16.12 0.89
CA GLY A 186 1.32 17.02 0.52
C GLY A 186 1.55 17.89 -0.72
N ASP A 187 2.58 17.62 -1.51
CA ASP A 187 2.75 18.25 -2.83
C ASP A 187 1.73 17.73 -3.86
N TYR A 188 1.09 16.60 -3.54
CA TYR A 188 -0.03 16.05 -4.30
C TYR A 188 -1.12 15.53 -3.35
N ASN A 189 -2.37 15.89 -3.63
CA ASN A 189 -3.53 15.34 -2.95
C ASN A 189 -3.95 14.04 -3.65
N PRO A 190 -3.88 12.86 -3.00
CA PRO A 190 -4.28 11.61 -3.63
C PRO A 190 -5.78 11.61 -3.96
N GLY A 191 -6.10 11.13 -5.16
CA GLY A 191 -7.46 10.94 -5.65
C GLY A 191 -7.71 9.58 -6.28
N GLY A 192 -6.72 8.67 -6.22
CA GLY A 192 -6.85 7.31 -6.73
C GLY A 192 -7.94 6.54 -5.99
N ARG A 193 -8.61 5.64 -6.72
CA ARG A 193 -9.63 4.73 -6.19
C ARG A 193 -9.23 3.30 -6.49
N SER A 194 -9.39 2.41 -5.51
CA SER A 194 -9.10 0.99 -5.67
C SER A 194 -9.96 0.39 -6.78
N PRO A 195 -9.38 -0.23 -7.82
CA PRO A 195 -10.12 -0.97 -8.83
C PRO A 195 -10.48 -2.39 -8.36
N PHE A 196 -10.22 -2.72 -7.09
CA PHE A 196 -10.45 -4.04 -6.50
C PHE A 196 -11.38 -3.96 -5.29
N THR A 197 -12.13 -5.04 -5.08
CA THR A 197 -12.66 -5.39 -3.76
C THR A 197 -11.53 -5.98 -2.94
N TRP A 198 -11.25 -5.41 -1.75
CA TRP A 198 -10.23 -5.93 -0.85
C TRP A 198 -10.84 -7.01 0.05
N TYR A 199 -10.61 -8.27 -0.31
CA TYR A 199 -11.11 -9.43 0.41
C TYR A 199 -10.27 -9.73 1.66
N PRO A 200 -10.88 -10.27 2.73
CA PRO A 200 -10.13 -10.92 3.79
C PRO A 200 -9.53 -12.24 3.29
N GLN A 201 -8.48 -12.73 3.95
CA GLN A 201 -7.85 -14.02 3.70
C GLN A 201 -8.86 -15.16 3.67
N SER A 202 -9.86 -15.12 4.56
CA SER A 202 -10.91 -16.14 4.64
C SER A 202 -11.68 -16.34 3.33
N TYR A 203 -11.68 -15.36 2.42
CA TYR A 203 -12.29 -15.50 1.11
C TYR A 203 -11.57 -16.54 0.24
N VAL A 204 -10.23 -16.49 0.18
CA VAL A 204 -9.45 -17.45 -0.62
C VAL A 204 -9.34 -18.82 0.08
N ASP A 205 -9.55 -18.87 1.39
CA ASP A 205 -9.70 -20.14 2.13
C ASP A 205 -11.04 -20.82 1.83
N GLN A 206 -12.09 -20.03 1.58
CA GLN A 206 -13.45 -20.52 1.32
C GLN A 206 -13.71 -20.83 -0.16
N VAL A 207 -13.19 -20.01 -1.07
CA VAL A 207 -13.55 -20.04 -2.49
C VAL A 207 -12.44 -20.71 -3.30
N PRO A 208 -12.70 -21.84 -3.99
CA PRO A 208 -11.76 -22.39 -4.95
C PRO A 208 -11.50 -21.38 -6.08
N MET A 209 -10.26 -20.97 -6.32
CA MET A 209 -9.95 -19.99 -7.36
C MET A 209 -10.23 -20.50 -8.79
N THR A 210 -10.41 -21.81 -8.96
CA THR A 210 -10.86 -22.45 -10.20
C THR A 210 -12.39 -22.42 -10.41
N ASP A 211 -13.19 -22.05 -9.40
CA ASP A 211 -14.65 -21.93 -9.56
C ASP A 211 -15.01 -20.61 -10.25
N MET A 212 -15.44 -20.69 -11.51
CA MET A 212 -15.76 -19.52 -12.34
C MET A 212 -17.16 -18.93 -12.09
N ASN A 213 -17.95 -19.48 -11.16
CA ASN A 213 -19.24 -18.89 -10.79
C ASN A 213 -19.03 -17.48 -10.24
N MET A 214 -19.93 -16.56 -10.60
CA MET A 214 -19.82 -15.16 -10.15
C MET A 214 -20.83 -14.83 -9.04
N ARG A 215 -22.05 -15.36 -9.15
CA ARG A 215 -23.15 -15.04 -8.22
C ARG A 215 -23.02 -15.81 -6.92
N ALA A 216 -23.35 -15.16 -5.80
CA ALA A 216 -23.44 -15.83 -4.52
C ALA A 216 -24.44 -17.00 -4.56
N ASN A 217 -24.11 -18.08 -3.86
CA ASN A 217 -24.95 -19.27 -3.72
C ASN A 217 -24.76 -19.83 -2.30
N SER A 218 -25.76 -19.61 -1.45
CA SER A 218 -25.75 -20.06 -0.06
C SER A 218 -25.71 -21.59 0.08
N SER A 219 -26.42 -22.32 -0.79
CA SER A 219 -26.44 -23.79 -0.78
C SER A 219 -25.08 -24.42 -1.08
N ARG A 220 -24.18 -23.70 -1.78
CA ARG A 220 -22.80 -24.13 -2.07
C ARG A 220 -21.76 -23.45 -1.19
N ASN A 221 -22.18 -22.71 -0.16
CA ASN A 221 -21.31 -21.87 0.67
C ASN A 221 -20.39 -20.96 -0.18
N PHE A 222 -20.93 -20.36 -1.24
CA PHE A 222 -20.19 -19.53 -2.17
C PHE A 222 -20.63 -18.07 -2.04
N PRO A 223 -19.75 -17.14 -1.60
CA PRO A 223 -20.15 -15.78 -1.25
C PRO A 223 -20.26 -14.84 -2.46
N GLY A 224 -19.99 -15.31 -3.67
CA GLY A 224 -19.96 -14.50 -4.89
C GLY A 224 -18.60 -13.84 -5.13
N ARG A 225 -18.37 -13.35 -6.35
CA ARG A 225 -17.11 -12.71 -6.76
C ARG A 225 -17.34 -11.27 -7.19
N THR A 226 -16.29 -10.46 -7.08
CA THR A 226 -16.25 -9.02 -7.39
C THR A 226 -17.22 -8.21 -6.54
N TYR A 227 -17.10 -6.88 -6.60
CA TYR A 227 -18.02 -5.97 -5.91
C TYR A 227 -19.49 -6.17 -6.30
N ARG A 228 -19.76 -6.72 -7.49
CA ARG A 228 -21.11 -6.86 -8.03
C ARG A 228 -21.91 -7.98 -7.37
N PHE A 229 -21.26 -9.06 -6.94
CA PHE A 229 -21.94 -10.26 -6.46
C PHE A 229 -21.45 -10.77 -5.11
N TYR A 230 -20.30 -10.28 -4.64
CA TYR A 230 -19.80 -10.64 -3.32
C TYR A 230 -20.72 -10.07 -2.24
N ASN A 231 -21.28 -10.95 -1.42
CA ASN A 231 -22.15 -10.58 -0.31
C ASN A 231 -21.47 -10.65 1.07
N GLY A 232 -20.17 -10.99 1.10
CA GLY A 232 -19.38 -11.01 2.32
C GLY A 232 -18.82 -9.63 2.66
N LYS A 233 -18.08 -9.57 3.76
CA LYS A 233 -17.44 -8.34 4.23
C LYS A 233 -16.13 -8.08 3.48
N SER A 234 -15.93 -6.86 2.99
CA SER A 234 -14.66 -6.37 2.44
C SER A 234 -13.89 -5.57 3.49
N LEU A 235 -12.56 -5.47 3.31
CA LEU A 235 -11.73 -4.51 4.04
C LEU A 235 -11.94 -3.10 3.48
N TYR A 236 -11.90 -3.00 2.15
CA TYR A 236 -12.18 -1.81 1.35
C TYR A 236 -13.01 -2.23 0.14
N GLU A 237 -14.00 -1.43 -0.20
CA GLU A 237 -14.86 -1.67 -1.34
C GLU A 237 -14.18 -1.30 -2.67
N PHE A 238 -14.72 -1.82 -3.78
CA PHE A 238 -14.36 -1.32 -5.09
C PHE A 238 -14.71 0.17 -5.20
N GLY A 239 -13.80 0.97 -5.75
CA GLY A 239 -13.96 2.43 -5.84
C GLY A 239 -13.58 3.18 -4.56
N TYR A 240 -13.17 2.48 -3.49
CA TYR A 240 -12.74 3.11 -2.25
C TYR A 240 -11.40 3.86 -2.43
N GLY A 241 -11.31 5.02 -1.81
CA GLY A 241 -10.11 5.87 -1.80
C GLY A 241 -10.42 7.21 -1.15
N LEU A 242 -9.56 7.62 -0.22
CA LEU A 242 -9.65 8.89 0.49
C LEU A 242 -8.89 9.99 -0.24
N SER A 243 -9.14 11.24 0.18
CA SER A 243 -8.45 12.44 -0.25
C SER A 243 -8.07 13.28 0.97
N TYR A 244 -7.11 14.19 0.83
CA TYR A 244 -6.82 15.22 1.84
C TYR A 244 -7.88 16.33 1.88
N SER A 245 -8.84 16.33 0.96
CA SER A 245 -9.94 17.28 0.91
C SER A 245 -11.29 16.62 1.18
N THR A 246 -12.30 17.42 1.49
CA THR A 246 -13.69 17.01 1.67
C THR A 246 -14.53 17.50 0.51
N PHE A 247 -15.33 16.62 -0.08
CA PHE A 247 -16.22 16.94 -1.20
C PHE A 247 -17.68 16.86 -0.77
N SER A 248 -18.52 17.74 -1.29
CA SER A 248 -19.97 17.66 -1.17
C SER A 248 -20.58 17.55 -2.56
N THR A 249 -21.39 16.51 -2.78
CA THR A 249 -22.04 16.23 -4.07
C THR A 249 -23.55 16.24 -3.91
N HIS A 250 -24.25 16.96 -4.79
CA HIS A 250 -25.71 16.99 -4.84
C HIS A 250 -26.18 16.69 -6.26
N ILE A 251 -27.28 15.93 -6.37
CA ILE A 251 -27.90 15.63 -7.67
C ILE A 251 -28.69 16.86 -8.09
N ALA A 252 -28.27 17.49 -9.20
CA ALA A 252 -28.95 18.68 -9.72
C ALA A 252 -30.32 18.34 -10.34
N SER A 253 -30.43 17.20 -11.01
CA SER A 253 -31.67 16.67 -11.57
C SER A 253 -31.53 15.16 -11.76
N ALA A 254 -32.57 14.40 -11.44
CA ALA A 254 -32.64 12.96 -11.68
C ALA A 254 -33.51 12.67 -12.91
N PRO A 255 -33.22 11.61 -13.68
CA PRO A 255 -34.11 11.16 -14.74
C PRO A 255 -35.51 10.86 -14.20
N SER A 256 -36.55 11.30 -14.90
CA SER A 256 -37.96 11.04 -14.54
C SER A 256 -38.45 9.64 -14.92
N THR A 257 -37.63 8.88 -15.65
CA THR A 257 -37.89 7.49 -16.06
C THR A 257 -36.59 6.68 -15.91
N ILE A 258 -36.74 5.42 -15.48
CA ILE A 258 -35.64 4.45 -15.26
C ILE A 258 -35.49 3.58 -16.50
#